data_AF-A0A388PFA1-F1
#
_entry.id   AF-A0A388PFA1-F1
#
_cell.length_a   1.000
_cell.length_b   1.000
_cell.length_c   1.000
_cell.angle_alpha   90.00
_cell.angle_beta   90.00
_cell.angle_gamma   90.00
#
_symmetry.space_group_name_H-M   'P 1'
#
loop_
_entity.id
_entity.type
_entity.pdbx_description
1 polymer ?
#
loop_
_entity_poly.entity_id
_entity_poly.type
_entity_poly.pdbx_seq_one_letter_code
_entity_poly.pdbx_strand_id
1 'polypeptide(L)' 'MKEESTPHEDAELAARSSLYAEFLAEREEILRHKWIESEKAGQDIGFERAMIDWKRHHRARWRTERRVGQAG' A
#
# COMPACT_ATOMS: atom_id res chain seq x y z
N MET A 1 -17.12 -15.64 30.35
CA MET A 1 -15.94 -14.74 30.37
C MET A 1 -15.64 -14.41 28.92
N LYS A 2 -15.60 -13.13 28.53
CA LYS A 2 -15.14 -12.74 27.19
C LYS A 2 -13.62 -12.83 27.23
N GLU A 3 -13.06 -13.73 26.44
CA GLU A 3 -11.62 -13.77 26.21
C GLU A 3 -11.27 -12.53 25.39
N GLU A 4 -10.60 -11.56 26.01
CA GLU A 4 -10.02 -10.41 25.32
C GLU A 4 -8.75 -10.87 24.62
N SER A 5 -8.81 -10.98 23.30
CA SER A 5 -7.65 -11.22 22.45
C SER A 5 -6.58 -10.17 22.73
N THR A 6 -5.33 -10.60 22.91
CA THR A 6 -4.26 -9.67 23.27
C THR A 6 -3.77 -8.91 22.03
N PRO A 7 -3.30 -7.65 22.16
CA PRO A 7 -2.81 -6.86 21.03
C PRO A 7 -1.68 -7.51 20.22
N HIS A 8 -0.92 -8.42 20.85
CA HIS A 8 0.13 -9.20 20.20
C HIS A 8 -0.47 -10.20 19.20
N GLU A 9 -1.57 -10.86 19.53
CA GLU A 9 -2.24 -11.84 18.66
C GLU A 9 -2.90 -11.16 17.46
N ASP A 10 -3.50 -9.97 17.65
CA ASP A 10 -4.05 -9.18 16.55
C ASP A 10 -2.98 -8.70 15.56
N ALA A 11 -1.80 -8.28 16.07
CA ALA A 11 -0.68 -7.89 15.24
C ALA A 11 -0.07 -9.09 14.49
N GLU A 12 0.02 -10.26 15.13
CA GLU A 12 0.49 -11.49 14.49
C GLU A 12 -0.50 -12.01 13.45
N LEU A 13 -1.80 -11.92 13.72
CA LEU A 13 -2.86 -12.27 12.78
C LEU A 13 -2.88 -11.29 11.60
N ALA A 14 -2.70 -9.99 11.84
CA ALA A 14 -2.56 -8.99 10.79
C ALA A 14 -1.29 -9.21 9.95
N ALA A 15 -0.18 -9.61 10.58
CA ALA A 15 1.07 -9.95 9.90
C ALA A 15 0.98 -11.25 9.09
N ARG A 16 0.20 -12.23 9.57
CA ARG A 16 -0.16 -13.46 8.83
C ARG A 16 -1.22 -13.20 7.76
N SER A 17 -2.04 -12.16 7.92
CA SER A 17 -3.08 -11.80 6.97
C SER A 17 -2.50 -11.07 5.76
N SER A 18 -3.14 -11.25 4.61
CA SER A 18 -2.83 -10.51 3.39
C SER A 18 -2.83 -8.99 3.58
N LEU A 19 -3.44 -8.44 4.64
CA LEU A 19 -3.59 -7.00 4.82
C LEU A 19 -2.26 -6.26 4.99
N TYR A 20 -1.33 -6.77 5.81
CA TYR A 20 -0.03 -6.13 5.98
C TYR A 20 0.83 -6.24 4.71
N ALA A 21 0.76 -7.39 4.02
CA ALA A 21 1.41 -7.58 2.74
C ALA A 21 0.88 -6.63 1.65
N GLU A 22 -0.44 -6.45 1.58
CA GLU A 22 -1.08 -5.49 0.66
C GLU A 22 -0.70 -4.05 1.00
N PHE A 23 -0.60 -3.70 2.29
CA PHE A 23 -0.12 -2.39 2.72
C PHE A 23 1.33 -2.12 2.30
N LEU A 24 2.24 -3.08 2.52
CA LEU A 24 3.64 -2.95 2.10
C LEU A 24 3.74 -2.76 0.60
N ALA A 25 2.98 -3.52 -0.16
CA ALA A 25 3.01 -3.43 -1.60
C ALA A 25 2.37 -2.14 -2.15
N GLU A 26 1.30 -1.63 -1.52
CA GLU A 26 0.75 -0.30 -1.84
C GLU A 26 1.79 0.80 -1.56
N ARG A 27 2.54 0.67 -0.46
CA ARG A 27 3.64 1.59 -0.13
C ARG A 27 4.75 1.55 -1.19
N GLU A 28 5.12 0.37 -1.69
CA GLU A 28 6.11 0.24 -2.76
C GLU A 28 5.68 0.90 -4.07
N GLU A 29 4.39 0.81 -4.44
CA GLU A 29 3.87 1.53 -5.60
C GLU A 29 3.98 3.05 -5.43
N ILE A 30 3.64 3.57 -4.25
CA ILE A 30 3.75 5.00 -3.96
C ILE A 30 5.21 5.45 -4.05
N LEU A 31 6.17 4.65 -3.58
CA LEU A 31 7.59 4.95 -3.68
C LEU A 31 8.07 4.93 -5.14
N ARG A 32 7.60 3.99 -5.96
CA ARG A 32 7.90 3.96 -7.40
C ARG A 32 7.30 5.17 -8.12
N HIS A 33 6.06 5.54 -7.81
CA HIS A 33 5.42 6.74 -8.34
C HIS A 33 6.18 8.01 -7.97
N LYS A 34 6.57 8.14 -6.70
CA LYS A 34 7.40 9.24 -6.21
C LYS A 34 8.68 9.37 -7.04
N TRP A 35 9.39 8.28 -7.26
CA TRP A 35 10.62 8.31 -8.05
C TRP A 35 10.37 8.83 -9.46
N ILE A 36 9.39 8.26 -10.18
CA ILE A 36 9.07 8.67 -11.56
C ILE A 36 8.72 10.16 -11.64
N GLU A 37 7.89 10.65 -10.72
CA GLU A 37 7.48 12.06 -10.73
C GLU A 37 8.60 13.01 -10.29
N SER A 38 9.48 12.57 -9.38
CA SER A 38 10.69 13.32 -9.03
C SER A 38 11.65 13.44 -10.21
N GLU A 39 11.84 12.37 -11.00
CA GLU A 39 12.65 12.41 -12.23
C GLU A 39 12.07 13.40 -13.24
N LYS A 40 10.74 13.40 -13.43
CA LYS A 40 10.06 14.35 -14.33
C LYS A 40 10.16 15.80 -13.85
N ALA A 41 10.12 16.02 -12.54
CA ALA A 41 10.20 17.36 -11.95
C ALA A 41 11.64 17.89 -11.85
N GLY A 42 12.65 17.03 -12.05
CA GLY A 42 14.06 17.37 -11.84
C GLY A 42 14.43 17.63 -10.38
N GLN A 43 13.57 17.26 -9.43
CA GLN A 43 13.78 17.43 -7.99
C GLN A 43 12.87 16.48 -7.21
N ASP A 44 13.19 16.21 -5.94
CA ASP A 44 12.33 15.38 -5.12
C ASP A 44 10.99 16.05 -4.82
N ILE A 45 9.87 15.42 -5.20
CA ILE A 45 8.53 15.97 -4.96
C ILE A 45 8.01 15.71 -3.55
N GLY A 46 8.68 14.85 -2.78
CA GLY A 46 8.28 14.45 -1.44
C GLY A 46 7.21 13.34 -1.40
N PHE A 47 7.17 12.62 -0.27
CA PHE A 47 6.32 11.43 -0.13
C PHE A 47 4.83 11.74 -0.05
N GLU A 48 4.43 12.77 0.70
CA GLU A 48 3.01 13.14 0.85
C GLU A 48 2.37 13.53 -0.48
N ARG A 49 3.09 14.34 -1.28
CA ARG A 49 2.63 14.76 -2.60
C ARG A 49 2.46 13.55 -3.53
N ALA A 50 3.45 12.67 -3.59
CA ALA A 50 3.38 11.44 -4.37
C ALA A 50 2.24 10.53 -3.90
N MET A 51 2.03 10.40 -2.59
CA MET A 51 0.95 9.59 -2.01
C MET A 51 -0.43 10.11 -2.40
N ILE A 52 -0.67 11.43 -2.26
CA ILE A 52 -1.96 12.04 -2.59
C ILE A 52 -2.26 11.86 -4.07
N ASP A 53 -1.28 12.10 -4.93
CA ASP A 53 -1.42 11.96 -6.37
C ASP A 53 -1.69 10.50 -6.78
N TRP A 54 -0.89 9.56 -6.27
CA TRP A 54 -1.04 8.13 -6.53
C TRP A 54 -2.41 7.60 -6.08
N LYS A 55 -2.87 8.02 -4.88
CA LYS A 55 -4.19 7.65 -4.35
C LYS A 55 -5.34 8.11 -5.25
N ARG A 56 -5.20 9.28 -5.89
CA ARG A 56 -6.23 9.85 -6.77
C ARG A 56 -6.26 9.19 -8.14
N HIS A 57 -5.10 8.89 -8.72
CA HIS A 57 -5.02 8.50 -10.14
C HIS A 57 -4.71 7.02 -10.40
N HIS A 58 -4.06 6.32 -9.46
CA HIS A 58 -3.51 4.98 -9.72
C HIS A 58 -4.13 3.88 -8.84
N ARG A 59 -4.43 4.19 -7.58
CA ARG A 59 -4.82 3.21 -6.55
C ARG A 59 -6.00 2.30 -6.93
N ALA A 60 -7.03 2.85 -7.57
CA ALA A 60 -8.23 2.08 -7.91
C ALA A 60 -7.92 0.98 -8.95
N ARG A 61 -7.16 1.35 -10.00
CA ARG A 61 -6.72 0.43 -11.05
C ARG A 61 -5.79 -0.64 -10.48
N TRP A 62 -4.78 -0.23 -9.73
CA TRP A 62 -3.81 -1.16 -9.13
C TRP A 62 -4.48 -2.23 -8.23
N ARG A 63 -5.44 -1.82 -7.39
CA ARG A 63 -6.21 -2.77 -6.56
C ARG A 63 -7.06 -3.74 -7.39
N THR A 64 -7.58 -3.30 -8.53
CA THR A 64 -8.38 -4.15 -9.43
C THR A 64 -7.50 -5.20 -10.11
N GLU A 65 -6.37 -4.78 -10.67
CA GLU A 65 -5.41 -5.67 -11.35
C GLU A 65 -4.89 -6.77 -10.41
N ARG A 66 -4.64 -6.44 -9.14
CA ARG A 66 -4.19 -7.43 -8.14
C ARG A 66 -5.24 -8.44 -7.71
N ARG A 67 -6.50 -8.02 -7.59
CA ARG A 67 -7.60 -8.95 -7.29
C ARG A 67 -7.81 -9.96 -8.42
N VAL A 68 -7.67 -9.51 -9.66
CA VAL A 68 -7.74 -10.38 -10.84
C VAL A 68 -6.54 -11.33 -10.89
N GLY A 69 -5.33 -10.84 -10.58
CA GLY A 69 -4.11 -11.66 -10.54
C GLY A 69 -4.06 -12.72 -9.43
N GLN A 70 -4.87 -12.61 -8.38
CA GLN A 70 -5.02 -13.65 -7.33
C GLN A 70 -6.07 -14.71 -7.67
N ALA A 71 -6.90 -14.49 -8.71
CA ALA A 71 -7.98 -15.39 -9.10
C ALA A 71 -7.65 -16.25 -10.35
N GLY A 72 -6.39 -16.28 -10.78
CA GLY A 72 -5.89 -17.03 -11.93
C GLY A 72 -4.84 -18.06 -11.55
#